data_AF-A0A316L722-F1
#
_entry.id   AF-A0A316L722-F1
#
_cell.length_a   1.000
_cell.length_b   1.000
_cell.length_c   1.000
_cell.angle_alpha   90.00
_cell.angle_beta   90.00
_cell.angle_gamma   90.00
#
_symmetry.space_group_name_H-M   'P 1'
#
loop_
_entity.id
_entity.type
_entity.pdbx_description
1 polymer ?
#
loop_
_entity_poly.entity_id
_entity_poly.type
_entity_poly.pdbx_seq_one_letter_code
_entity_poly.pdbx_strand_id
1 'polypeptide(L)'
;MGYQIELYYGFVDGEGGPFHVFEVKDPKEPTEEGIAKALANALDTVESDENFDWDSMLLPLPNSIVQRIKADAIKDGKDAVEITSGTVSGKTGYHFDFGDHREFISLLDQRKAFARILELLDAGKDVKFINFTLGSLYREIQACQQNVIEEATKLLNKLTD
;
A
#
# COMPACT_ATOMS: atom_id res chain seq x y z
N MET A 1 -4.55 -5.01 -26.16
CA MET A 1 -5.90 -4.92 -25.57
C MET A 1 -5.92 -3.70 -24.65
N GLY A 2 -6.87 -2.80 -24.84
CA GLY A 2 -7.01 -1.59 -24.01
C GLY A 2 -7.75 -1.88 -22.72
N TYR A 3 -7.54 -1.05 -21.69
CA TYR A 3 -8.37 -1.09 -20.48
C TYR A 3 -9.70 -0.41 -20.80
N GLN A 4 -10.79 -0.97 -20.29
CA GLN A 4 -12.14 -0.45 -20.50
C GLN A 4 -12.82 -0.25 -19.16
N ILE A 5 -13.77 0.66 -19.14
CA ILE A 5 -14.73 0.87 -18.06
C ILE A 5 -16.13 0.71 -18.65
N GLU A 6 -17.10 0.32 -17.84
CA GLU A 6 -18.50 0.36 -18.20
C GLU A 6 -19.14 1.61 -17.58
N LEU A 7 -19.69 2.48 -18.43
CA LEU A 7 -20.46 3.63 -18.01
C LEU A 7 -21.93 3.26 -18.04
N TYR A 8 -22.57 3.30 -16.88
CA TYR A 8 -24.01 3.26 -16.74
C TYR A 8 -24.53 4.69 -16.71
N TYR A 9 -25.57 4.97 -17.48
CA TYR A 9 -26.24 6.25 -17.44
C TYR A 9 -27.73 6.04 -17.24
N GLY A 10 -28.33 6.84 -16.36
CA GLY A 10 -29.77 6.91 -16.16
C GLY A 10 -30.25 8.32 -16.41
N PHE A 11 -31.50 8.46 -16.85
CA PHE A 11 -32.16 9.76 -16.91
C PHE A 11 -33.62 9.65 -16.52
N VAL A 12 -34.17 10.76 -16.00
CA VAL A 12 -35.60 10.90 -15.74
C VAL A 12 -36.12 12.21 -16.32
N ASP A 13 -37.19 12.15 -17.10
CA ASP A 13 -37.86 13.32 -17.64
C ASP A 13 -38.72 13.99 -16.57
N GLY A 14 -38.35 15.20 -16.16
CA GLY A 14 -39.06 15.97 -15.12
C GLY A 14 -39.50 17.35 -15.57
N GLU A 15 -40.19 18.08 -14.67
CA GLU A 15 -40.57 19.47 -14.90
C GLU A 15 -39.31 20.35 -14.99
N GLY A 16 -38.94 20.76 -16.21
CA GLY A 16 -37.75 21.57 -16.49
C GLY A 16 -36.70 20.91 -17.38
N GLY A 17 -36.89 19.64 -17.76
CA GLY A 17 -36.01 18.88 -18.64
C GLY A 17 -35.50 17.57 -18.02
N PRO A 18 -34.69 16.79 -18.76
CA PRO A 18 -34.17 15.52 -18.26
C PRO A 18 -33.10 15.75 -17.19
N PHE A 19 -33.20 15.00 -16.09
CA PHE A 19 -32.15 14.88 -15.09
C PHE A 19 -31.33 13.64 -15.39
N HIS A 20 -30.01 13.70 -15.25
CA HIS A 20 -29.08 12.62 -15.61
C HIS A 20 -28.23 12.17 -14.43
N VAL A 21 -27.95 10.87 -14.38
CA VAL A 21 -27.01 10.24 -13.45
C VAL A 21 -26.05 9.34 -14.21
N PHE A 22 -24.81 9.25 -13.72
CA PHE A 22 -23.75 8.44 -14.31
C PHE A 22 -23.03 7.64 -13.23
N GLU A 23 -22.75 6.38 -13.52
CA GLU A 23 -21.95 5.51 -12.68
C GLU A 23 -20.95 4.72 -13.53
N VAL A 24 -19.74 4.51 -13.02
CA VAL A 24 -18.67 3.80 -13.75
C VAL A 24 -18.25 2.57 -12.95
N LYS A 25 -18.22 1.40 -13.61
CA LYS A 25 -17.76 0.14 -13.00
C LYS A 25 -16.69 -0.56 -13.85
N ASP A 26 -15.96 -1.49 -13.25
CA ASP A 26 -15.11 -2.43 -13.99
C ASP A 26 -16.00 -3.47 -14.67
N PRO A 27 -15.96 -3.60 -16.01
CA PRO A 27 -16.78 -4.60 -16.73
C PRO A 27 -16.44 -6.06 -16.40
N LYS A 28 -15.35 -6.30 -15.66
CA LYS A 28 -15.00 -7.65 -15.18
C LYS A 28 -15.61 -7.98 -13.82
N GLU A 29 -16.05 -6.98 -13.08
CA GLU A 29 -16.80 -7.21 -11.86
C GLU A 29 -18.23 -7.62 -12.23
N PRO A 30 -18.84 -8.58 -11.51
CA PRO A 30 -20.23 -8.92 -11.76
C PRO A 30 -21.08 -7.66 -11.58
N THR A 31 -21.91 -7.34 -12.59
CA THR A 31 -22.89 -6.26 -12.48
C THR A 31 -23.74 -6.53 -11.26
N GLU A 32 -23.70 -5.64 -10.27
CA GLU A 32 -24.54 -5.75 -9.10
C GLU A 32 -26.02 -5.77 -9.53
N GLU A 33 -26.76 -6.77 -9.04
CA GLU A 33 -28.21 -6.78 -9.20
C GLU A 33 -28.77 -5.46 -8.63
N GLY A 34 -29.48 -4.69 -9.46
CA GLY A 34 -30.09 -3.43 -9.04
C GLY A 34 -29.38 -2.15 -9.46
N ILE A 35 -28.53 -2.15 -10.50
CA ILE A 35 -27.97 -0.91 -11.06
C ILE A 35 -29.06 0.09 -11.48
N ALA A 36 -30.13 -0.39 -12.12
CA ALA A 36 -31.31 0.41 -12.48
C ALA A 36 -31.92 1.12 -11.26
N LYS A 37 -32.11 0.36 -10.17
CA LYS A 37 -32.61 0.88 -8.89
C LYS A 37 -31.64 1.89 -8.25
N ALA A 38 -30.34 1.65 -8.31
CA ALA A 38 -29.33 2.60 -7.83
C ALA A 38 -29.39 3.92 -8.59
N LEU A 39 -29.46 3.87 -9.93
CA LEU A 39 -29.59 5.05 -10.78
C LEU A 39 -30.91 5.79 -10.53
N ALA A 40 -32.03 5.08 -10.44
CA ALA A 40 -33.34 5.67 -10.13
C ALA A 40 -33.36 6.36 -8.76
N ASN A 41 -32.83 5.70 -7.72
CA ASN A 41 -32.72 6.31 -6.38
C ASN A 41 -31.86 7.58 -6.39
N ALA A 42 -30.78 7.61 -7.18
CA ALA A 42 -29.90 8.77 -7.29
C ALA A 42 -30.57 9.96 -8.01
N LEU A 43 -31.62 9.69 -8.81
CA LEU A 43 -32.48 10.69 -9.44
C LEU A 43 -33.74 11.00 -8.63
N ASP A 44 -33.81 10.55 -7.37
CA ASP A 44 -34.97 10.68 -6.50
C ASP A 44 -36.27 10.12 -7.12
N THR A 45 -36.15 9.09 -7.97
CA THR A 45 -37.28 8.37 -8.57
C THR A 45 -37.21 6.85 -8.26
N VAL A 46 -38.06 6.06 -8.90
CA VAL A 46 -38.15 4.60 -8.78
C VAL A 46 -37.95 3.95 -10.14
N GLU A 47 -37.42 2.73 -10.14
CA GLU A 47 -37.13 1.97 -11.37
C GLU A 47 -38.37 1.73 -12.25
N SER A 48 -39.56 1.73 -11.66
CA SER A 48 -40.83 1.54 -12.38
C SER A 48 -41.46 2.84 -12.90
N ASP A 49 -40.80 4.00 -12.72
CA ASP A 49 -41.28 5.27 -13.27
C ASP A 49 -41.19 5.23 -14.79
N GLU A 50 -42.29 5.58 -15.47
CA GLU A 50 -42.37 5.56 -16.93
C GLU A 50 -41.48 6.61 -17.60
N ASN A 51 -41.07 7.64 -16.85
CA ASN A 51 -40.19 8.70 -17.31
C ASN A 51 -38.72 8.41 -17.02
N PHE A 52 -38.41 7.30 -16.35
CA PHE A 52 -37.04 6.87 -16.05
C PHE A 52 -36.58 5.82 -17.07
N ASP A 53 -35.39 6.03 -17.63
CA ASP A 53 -34.74 5.07 -18.51
C ASP A 53 -33.22 5.08 -18.26
N TRP A 54 -32.56 3.98 -18.60
CA TRP A 54 -31.13 3.81 -18.38
C TRP A 54 -30.52 2.83 -19.38
N ASP A 55 -29.23 3.00 -19.65
CA ASP A 55 -28.47 2.07 -20.48
C ASP A 55 -27.00 2.06 -20.05
N SER A 56 -26.20 1.18 -20.62
CA SER A 56 -24.76 1.13 -20.39
C SER A 56 -23.95 1.15 -21.68
N MET A 57 -22.71 1.61 -21.58
CA MET A 57 -21.76 1.53 -22.68
C MET A 57 -20.34 1.26 -22.20
N LEU A 58 -19.61 0.45 -22.97
CA LEU A 58 -18.19 0.22 -22.72
C LEU A 58 -17.35 1.35 -23.32
N LEU A 59 -16.57 2.02 -22.46
CA LEU A 59 -15.65 3.08 -22.85
C LEU A 59 -14.19 2.64 -22.70
N PRO A 60 -13.34 2.85 -23.72
CA PRO A 60 -11.91 2.64 -23.57
C PRO A 60 -11.31 3.72 -22.67
N LEU A 61 -10.49 3.33 -21.70
CA LEU A 61 -9.67 4.28 -20.96
C LEU A 61 -8.61 4.90 -21.88
N PRO A 62 -8.43 6.23 -21.87
CA PRO A 62 -7.40 6.86 -22.67
C PRO A 62 -6.02 6.29 -22.33
N ASN A 63 -5.22 5.98 -23.36
CA ASN A 63 -3.89 5.41 -23.16
C ASN A 63 -3.00 6.27 -22.27
N SER A 64 -3.11 7.59 -22.32
CA SER A 64 -2.36 8.50 -21.43
C SER A 64 -2.66 8.27 -19.95
N ILE A 65 -3.91 8.00 -19.58
CA ILE A 65 -4.33 7.69 -18.21
C ILE A 65 -3.78 6.32 -17.79
N VAL A 66 -3.91 5.32 -18.66
CA VAL A 66 -3.35 3.98 -18.41
C VAL A 66 -1.85 4.03 -18.18
N GLN A 67 -1.12 4.80 -19.00
CA GLN A 67 0.33 4.93 -18.84
C GLN A 67 0.70 5.65 -17.54
N ARG A 68 -0.06 6.67 -17.14
CA ARG A 68 0.16 7.36 -15.86
C ARG A 68 -0.04 6.40 -14.67
N ILE A 69 -1.14 5.66 -14.63
CA ILE A 69 -1.40 4.65 -13.58
C ILE A 69 -0.26 3.63 -13.51
N LYS A 70 0.22 3.13 -14.65
CA LYS A 70 1.34 2.19 -14.71
C LYS A 70 2.64 2.81 -14.21
N ALA A 71 2.91 4.07 -14.57
CA ALA A 71 4.09 4.78 -14.12
C ALA A 71 4.09 5.00 -12.60
N ASP A 72 2.94 5.37 -12.04
CA ASP A 72 2.74 5.53 -10.59
C ASP A 72 2.95 4.20 -9.87
N ALA A 73 2.35 3.10 -10.36
CA ALA A 73 2.54 1.76 -9.79
C ALA A 73 4.00 1.27 -9.85
N ILE A 74 4.73 1.61 -10.91
CA ILE A 74 6.17 1.30 -11.02
C ILE A 74 6.98 2.15 -10.04
N LYS A 75 6.61 3.41 -9.85
CA LYS A 75 7.27 4.30 -8.87
C LYS A 75 7.11 3.72 -7.46
N ASP A 76 5.89 3.34 -7.08
CA ASP A 76 5.62 2.70 -5.79
C ASP A 76 6.39 1.38 -5.62
N GLY A 77 6.53 0.60 -6.69
CA GLY A 77 7.30 -0.65 -6.68
C GLY A 77 8.83 -0.47 -6.68
N LYS A 78 9.37 0.64 -7.21
CA LYS A 78 10.81 0.94 -7.29
C LYS A 78 11.34 1.74 -6.12
N ASP A 79 10.47 2.45 -5.40
CA ASP A 79 10.84 3.18 -4.18
C ASP A 79 10.85 2.29 -2.93
N ALA A 80 10.49 1.01 -3.05
CA ALA A 80 10.52 0.05 -1.96
C ALA A 80 11.95 -0.42 -1.66
N VAL A 81 12.36 -0.31 -0.40
CA VAL A 81 13.63 -0.84 0.11
C VAL A 81 13.36 -2.18 0.78
N GLU A 82 13.94 -3.25 0.25
CA GLU A 82 13.85 -4.58 0.85
C GLU A 82 14.98 -4.76 1.85
N ILE A 83 14.62 -5.04 3.11
CA ILE A 83 15.56 -5.21 4.19
C ILE A 83 15.52 -6.66 4.66
N THR A 84 16.62 -7.37 4.47
CA THR A 84 16.76 -8.77 4.86
C THR A 84 17.66 -8.90 6.08
N SER A 85 17.16 -9.55 7.13
CA SER A 85 18.01 -10.05 8.22
C SER A 85 18.49 -11.45 7.88
N GLY A 86 19.81 -11.65 7.84
CA GLY A 86 20.40 -12.97 7.60
C GLY A 86 21.80 -12.94 7.00
N THR A 87 22.21 -14.07 6.46
CA THR A 87 23.51 -14.22 5.78
C THR A 87 23.32 -14.11 4.27
N VAL A 88 23.90 -13.09 3.67
CA VAL A 88 23.94 -12.92 2.20
C VAL A 88 25.39 -12.83 1.78
N SER A 89 25.80 -13.67 0.83
CA SER A 89 27.18 -13.75 0.32
C SER A 89 28.25 -13.85 1.42
N GLY A 90 27.97 -14.65 2.46
CA GLY A 90 28.88 -14.88 3.59
C GLY A 90 28.94 -13.76 4.64
N LYS A 91 28.13 -12.69 4.51
CA LYS A 91 28.03 -11.62 5.50
C LYS A 91 26.70 -11.70 6.24
N THR A 92 26.77 -11.91 7.56
CA THR A 92 25.60 -11.94 8.43
C THR A 92 25.27 -10.54 8.96
N GLY A 93 24.04 -10.10 8.77
CA GLY A 93 23.56 -8.80 9.22
C GLY A 93 22.27 -8.38 8.53
N TYR A 94 22.09 -7.08 8.40
CA TYR A 94 20.97 -6.45 7.73
C TYR A 94 21.41 -5.95 6.35
N HIS A 95 20.74 -6.44 5.32
CA HIS A 95 21.03 -6.10 3.93
C HIS A 95 19.87 -5.26 3.40
N PHE A 96 20.16 -4.05 2.96
CA PHE A 96 19.19 -3.11 2.41
C PHE A 96 19.35 -3.11 0.89
N ASP A 97 18.33 -3.58 0.17
CA ASP A 97 18.28 -3.61 -1.28
C ASP A 97 17.39 -2.49 -1.77
N PHE A 98 17.99 -1.51 -2.46
CA PHE A 98 17.31 -0.37 -3.07
C PHE A 98 16.98 -0.62 -4.55
N GLY A 99 17.29 -1.81 -5.06
CA GLY A 99 17.13 -2.19 -6.47
C GLY A 99 18.29 -1.76 -7.37
N ASP A 100 18.85 -0.56 -7.16
CA ASP A 100 20.02 -0.04 -7.90
C ASP A 100 21.34 -0.25 -7.16
N HIS A 101 21.31 -0.32 -5.83
CA HIS A 101 22.45 -0.60 -4.97
C HIS A 101 22.04 -1.36 -3.71
N ARG A 102 23.04 -1.89 -3.00
CA ARG A 102 22.86 -2.60 -1.73
C ARG A 102 23.72 -1.99 -0.64
N GLU A 103 23.12 -1.75 0.52
CA GLU A 103 23.83 -1.40 1.75
C GLU A 103 23.86 -2.60 2.70
N PHE A 104 24.91 -2.68 3.53
CA PHE A 104 25.08 -3.73 4.53
C PHE A 104 25.39 -3.12 5.89
N ILE A 105 24.68 -3.60 6.91
CA ILE A 105 24.95 -3.28 8.31
C ILE A 105 25.14 -4.60 9.07
N SER A 106 26.26 -4.70 9.79
CA SER A 106 26.60 -5.89 10.58
C SER A 106 25.53 -6.19 11.63
N LEU A 107 25.36 -7.48 11.95
CA LEU A 107 24.52 -7.89 13.08
C LEU A 107 25.00 -7.29 14.41
N LEU A 108 26.28 -6.94 14.54
CA LEU A 108 26.82 -6.28 15.75
C LEU A 108 26.37 -4.81 15.87
N ASP A 109 25.91 -4.20 14.78
CA ASP A 109 25.53 -2.79 14.70
C ASP A 109 24.00 -2.63 14.62
N GLN A 110 23.24 -3.43 15.38
CA GLN A 110 21.76 -3.46 15.32
C GLN A 110 21.12 -2.08 15.51
N ARG A 111 21.68 -1.23 16.37
CA ARG A 111 21.18 0.15 16.58
C ARG A 111 21.34 1.00 15.33
N LYS A 112 22.43 0.83 14.58
CA LYS A 112 22.67 1.53 13.33
C LYS A 112 21.68 1.05 12.26
N ALA A 113 21.41 -0.25 12.21
CA ALA A 113 20.39 -0.80 11.31
C ALA A 113 19.00 -0.25 11.65
N PHE A 114 18.64 -0.21 12.93
CA PHE A 114 17.37 0.35 13.40
C PHE A 114 17.22 1.84 13.04
N ALA A 115 18.26 2.64 13.31
CA ALA A 115 18.27 4.06 12.94
C ALA A 115 18.13 4.26 11.43
N ARG A 116 18.86 3.47 10.62
CA ARG A 116 18.78 3.51 9.15
C ARG A 116 17.37 3.18 8.65
N ILE A 117 16.70 2.20 9.25
CA ILE A 117 15.31 1.89 8.91
C ILE A 117 14.38 3.08 9.19
N LEU A 118 14.54 3.73 10.35
CA LEU A 118 13.73 4.90 10.69
C LEU A 118 13.97 6.07 9.72
N GLU A 119 15.22 6.33 9.33
CA GLU A 119 15.53 7.35 8.31
C GLU A 119 14.81 7.09 6.99
N LEU A 120 14.70 5.82 6.56
CA LEU A 120 14.00 5.46 5.34
C LEU A 120 12.49 5.69 5.47
N LEU A 121 11.90 5.33 6.61
CA LEU A 121 10.49 5.56 6.89
C LEU A 121 10.17 7.06 6.97
N ASP A 122 11.02 7.85 7.64
CA ASP A 122 10.89 9.31 7.74
C ASP A 122 11.04 9.99 6.38
N ALA A 123 11.85 9.43 5.48
CA ALA A 123 11.97 9.87 4.08
C ALA A 123 10.77 9.45 3.20
N GLY A 124 9.78 8.75 3.76
CA GLY A 124 8.59 8.29 3.05
C GLY A 124 8.85 7.12 2.10
N LYS A 125 9.94 6.37 2.28
CA LYS A 125 10.21 5.16 1.50
C LYS A 125 9.30 4.03 1.96
N ASP A 126 8.82 3.23 1.00
CA ASP A 126 8.20 1.95 1.33
C ASP A 126 9.32 1.00 1.81
N VAL A 127 9.13 0.35 2.96
CA VAL A 127 10.15 -0.51 3.56
C VAL A 127 9.56 -1.89 3.81
N LYS A 128 10.17 -2.90 3.19
CA LYS A 128 9.75 -4.30 3.31
C LYS A 128 10.73 -5.08 4.16
N PHE A 129 10.23 -5.71 5.21
CA PHE A 129 11.04 -6.52 6.11
C PHE A 129 10.99 -8.00 5.73
N ILE A 130 12.16 -8.59 5.48
CA ILE A 130 12.31 -10.01 5.13
C ILE A 130 13.01 -10.73 6.29
N ASN A 131 12.36 -11.76 6.82
CA ASN A 131 12.80 -12.59 7.96
C ASN A 131 12.83 -11.90 9.33
N PHE A 132 12.36 -10.66 9.45
CA PHE A 132 12.23 -9.99 10.75
C PHE A 132 11.13 -8.92 10.71
N THR A 133 10.88 -8.27 11.85
CA THR A 133 10.01 -7.08 11.95
C THR A 133 10.76 -5.97 12.67
N LEU A 134 10.35 -4.72 12.49
CA LEU A 134 10.93 -3.61 13.25
C LEU A 134 10.80 -3.82 14.77
N GLY A 135 9.67 -4.41 15.21
CA GLY A 135 9.45 -4.75 16.62
C GLY A 135 10.34 -5.89 17.14
N SER A 136 10.69 -6.89 16.32
CA SER A 136 11.64 -7.92 16.74
C SER A 136 13.05 -7.35 16.90
N LEU A 137 13.48 -6.50 15.95
CA LEU A 137 14.77 -5.81 16.03
C LEU A 137 14.88 -4.92 17.28
N TYR A 138 13.82 -4.15 17.57
CA TYR A 138 13.80 -3.31 18.78
C TYR A 138 13.94 -4.14 20.07
N ARG A 139 13.21 -5.27 20.15
CA ARG A 139 13.29 -6.17 21.32
C ARG A 139 14.67 -6.79 21.48
N GLU A 140 15.33 -7.18 20.40
CA GLU A 140 16.71 -7.69 20.45
C GLU A 140 17.68 -6.64 20.99
N ILE A 141 17.56 -5.40 20.52
CA ILE A 141 18.37 -4.27 21.02
C ILE A 141 18.15 -4.07 22.52
N GLN A 142 16.90 -4.09 22.99
CA GLN A 142 16.58 -3.95 24.41
C GLN A 142 17.14 -5.11 25.25
N ALA A 143 17.01 -6.35 24.78
CA ALA A 143 17.55 -7.52 25.46
C ALA A 143 19.08 -7.45 25.60
N CYS A 144 19.77 -7.02 24.54
CA CYS A 144 21.22 -6.81 24.58
C CYS A 144 21.62 -5.74 25.60
N GLN A 145 20.91 -4.61 25.64
CA GLN A 145 21.14 -3.55 26.62
C GLN A 145 20.94 -4.03 28.06
N GLN A 146 19.87 -4.77 28.30
CA GLN A 146 19.55 -5.29 29.62
C GLN A 146 20.62 -6.26 30.12
N ASN A 147 21.10 -7.17 29.25
CA ASN A 147 22.18 -8.10 29.60
C ASN A 147 23.47 -7.37 29.99
N VAL A 148 23.86 -6.33 29.25
CA VAL A 148 25.06 -5.53 29.56
C VAL A 148 24.94 -4.85 30.92
N ILE A 149 23.75 -4.31 31.24
CA ILE A 149 23.48 -3.69 32.54
C ILE A 149 23.60 -4.74 33.65
N GLU A 150 22.98 -5.91 33.49
CA GLU A 150 23.04 -6.98 34.49
C GLU A 150 24.46 -7.48 34.75
N GLU A 151 25.28 -7.64 33.71
CA GLU A 151 26.69 -8.02 33.86
C GLU A 151 27.50 -6.93 34.58
N ALA A 152 27.30 -5.66 34.22
CA ALA A 152 27.95 -4.54 34.88
C ALA A 152 27.56 -4.45 36.36
N THR A 153 26.27 -4.62 36.70
CA THR A 153 25.78 -4.64 38.09
C THR A 153 26.38 -5.80 38.88
N LYS A 154 26.45 -7.01 38.29
CA LYS A 154 27.08 -8.17 38.95
C LYS A 154 28.55 -7.94 39.25
N LEU A 155 29.29 -7.31 38.32
CA LEU A 155 30.70 -6.98 38.51
C LEU A 155 30.89 -5.90 39.58
N LEU A 156 30.03 -4.88 39.59
CA LEU A 156 30.06 -3.82 40.60
C LEU A 156 29.88 -4.39 42.01
N ASN A 157 28.87 -5.25 42.20
CA ASN A 157 28.59 -5.87 43.50
C ASN A 157 29.77 -6.68 44.03
N LYS A 158 30.48 -7.42 43.16
CA LYS A 158 31.69 -8.19 43.52
C LYS A 158 32.90 -7.34 43.92
N LEU A 159 32.92 -6.06 43.55
CA LEU A 159 33.99 -5.12 43.91
C LEU A 159 33.68 -4.33 45.18
N THR A 160 32.41 -4.26 45.56
CA THR A 160 31.92 -3.58 46.77
C THR A 160 31.70 -4.50 47.96
N ASP A 161 31.73 -5.82 47.74
CA ASP A 161 31.81 -6.88 48.76
C ASP A 161 33.29 -7.21 49.10
#